data_AF-A0A8C0JCF2-F1
#
_entry.id   AF-A0A8C0JCF2-F1
#
_cell.length_a   1.000
_cell.length_b   1.000
_cell.length_c   1.000
_cell.angle_alpha   90.00
_cell.angle_beta   90.00
_cell.angle_gamma   90.00
#
_symmetry.space_group_name_H-M   'P 1'
#
loop_
_entity.id
_entity.type
_entity.pdbx_description
1 polymer ?
#
loop_
_entity_poly.entity_id
_entity_poly.type
_entity_poly.pdbx_seq_one_letter_code
_entity_poly.pdbx_strand_id
1 'polypeptide(L)'
;ATHRTTGPQQALGCCLPLRFWINIIKNPQFVFDVQTSDNVDAVLLVIAQTFMDSCTIADHKLGRDSPINKLLYARDIPRYKQMVERYYADIRQTISASDQEMNSALAELSRNYSGELNSMVALHELYKYINKYYDQVSAALAYWPQPQWVISYTSLPAVILCLPFIDSSSPVSCWICE
;
A
#
# COMPACT_ATOMS: atom_id res chain seq x y z
N ALA A 1 6.00 27.17 -20.87
CA ALA A 1 5.15 27.04 -19.67
C ALA A 1 4.39 25.73 -19.74
N THR A 2 4.82 24.74 -18.95
CA THR A 2 4.01 23.65 -18.34
C THR A 2 5.00 22.69 -17.68
N HIS A 3 5.60 23.12 -16.58
CA HIS A 3 6.14 22.20 -15.59
C HIS A 3 4.93 21.48 -15.00
N ARG A 4 4.70 20.22 -15.41
CA ARG A 4 3.76 19.34 -14.71
C ARG A 4 4.45 18.93 -13.41
N THR A 5 4.12 19.64 -12.34
CA THR A 5 4.34 19.20 -10.97
C THR A 5 3.64 17.86 -10.79
N THR A 6 4.42 16.77 -10.80
CA THR A 6 3.99 15.46 -10.31
C THR A 6 3.79 15.58 -8.80
N GLY A 7 2.62 16.04 -8.38
CA GLY A 7 2.28 16.21 -6.97
C GLY A 7 2.01 14.88 -6.26
N PRO A 8 1.87 14.90 -4.92
CA PRO A 8 1.58 13.74 -4.06
C PRO A 8 0.31 12.95 -4.42
N GLN A 9 -0.53 13.47 -5.32
CA GLN A 9 -1.70 12.80 -5.87
C GLN A 9 -1.37 11.49 -6.60
N GLN A 10 -0.19 11.39 -7.23
CA GLN A 10 0.18 10.18 -7.96
C GLN A 10 0.62 9.03 -7.04
N ALA A 11 1.18 9.36 -5.86
CA ALA A 11 1.62 8.39 -4.86
C ALA A 11 0.43 7.76 -4.10
N LEU A 12 -0.54 8.57 -3.67
CA LEU A 12 -1.70 8.10 -2.90
C LEU A 12 -2.68 7.26 -3.73
N GLY A 13 -2.76 7.53 -5.04
CA GLY A 13 -3.57 6.75 -5.98
C GLY A 13 -2.98 5.38 -6.33
N CYS A 14 -1.68 5.16 -6.08
CA CYS A 14 -1.01 3.91 -6.45
C CYS A 14 -0.96 2.87 -5.33
N CYS A 15 -0.90 3.27 -4.06
CA CYS A 15 -0.72 2.30 -2.97
C CYS A 15 -2.06 1.63 -2.59
N LEU A 16 -3.07 2.39 -2.17
CA LEU A 16 -4.29 1.80 -1.61
C LEU A 16 -5.18 1.11 -2.66
N PRO A 17 -5.52 1.74 -3.80
CA PRO A 17 -6.35 1.09 -4.81
C PRO A 17 -5.67 -0.13 -5.44
N LEU A 18 -4.38 -0.02 -5.81
CA LEU A 18 -3.70 -1.08 -6.56
C LEU A 18 -3.20 -2.23 -5.69
N ARG A 19 -2.79 -1.98 -4.44
CA ARG A 19 -2.21 -3.02 -3.57
C ARG A 19 -3.25 -3.69 -2.69
N PHE A 20 -4.21 -2.92 -2.17
CA PHE A 20 -5.20 -3.45 -1.24
C PHE A 20 -6.50 -3.80 -1.96
N TRP A 21 -7.19 -2.80 -2.52
CA TRP A 21 -8.54 -3.00 -3.06
C TRP A 21 -8.59 -3.94 -4.26
N ILE A 22 -7.70 -3.77 -5.24
CA ILE A 22 -7.62 -4.70 -6.38
C ILE A 22 -7.32 -6.13 -5.93
N ASN A 23 -6.49 -6.30 -4.89
CA ASN A 23 -6.16 -7.63 -4.40
C ASN A 23 -7.38 -8.32 -3.75
N ILE A 24 -8.20 -7.58 -3.00
CA ILE A 24 -9.44 -8.09 -2.41
C ILE A 24 -10.48 -8.39 -3.49
N ILE A 25 -10.67 -7.50 -4.46
CA ILE A 25 -11.65 -7.69 -5.55
C ILE A 25 -11.31 -8.94 -6.37
N LYS A 26 -10.02 -9.15 -6.65
CA LYS A 26 -9.56 -10.32 -7.41
C LYS A 26 -9.57 -11.62 -6.61
N ASN A 27 -9.48 -11.53 -5.28
CA ASN A 27 -9.34 -12.69 -4.40
C ASN A 27 -10.35 -12.59 -3.24
N PRO A 28 -11.66 -12.78 -3.50
CA PRO A 28 -12.70 -12.67 -2.47
C PRO A 28 -12.51 -13.68 -1.34
N GLN A 29 -11.82 -14.80 -1.60
CA GLN A 29 -11.47 -15.82 -0.62
C GLN A 29 -10.55 -15.32 0.52
N PHE A 30 -9.92 -14.16 0.37
CA PHE A 30 -9.15 -13.53 1.45
C PHE A 30 -10.03 -12.93 2.55
N VAL A 31 -11.30 -12.65 2.23
CA VAL A 31 -12.25 -12.01 3.14
C VAL A 31 -13.40 -12.95 3.48
N PHE A 32 -13.81 -13.80 2.54
CA PHE A 32 -14.98 -14.66 2.67
C PHE A 32 -14.59 -16.12 2.46
N ASP A 33 -15.28 -17.03 3.16
CA ASP A 33 -15.16 -18.47 2.90
C ASP A 33 -15.98 -18.85 1.66
N VAL A 34 -15.46 -18.51 0.49
CA VAL A 34 -16.11 -18.73 -0.81
C VAL A 34 -15.12 -19.35 -1.79
N GLN A 35 -15.62 -20.27 -2.61
CA GLN A 35 -14.89 -20.83 -3.74
C GLN A 35 -15.35 -20.11 -5.01
N THR A 36 -14.42 -19.52 -5.75
CA THR A 36 -14.70 -18.92 -7.05
C THR A 36 -14.49 -19.94 -8.16
N SER A 37 -15.29 -19.84 -9.22
CA SER A 37 -15.08 -20.62 -10.45
C SER A 37 -14.32 -19.77 -11.45
N ASP A 38 -13.67 -20.40 -12.44
CA ASP A 38 -12.92 -19.70 -13.51
C ASP A 38 -13.73 -18.57 -14.18
N ASN A 39 -15.04 -18.78 -14.34
CA ASN A 39 -15.95 -17.78 -14.90
C ASN A 39 -16.10 -16.55 -14.00
N VAL A 40 -16.21 -16.76 -12.68
CA VAL A 40 -16.31 -15.68 -11.70
C VAL A 40 -14.98 -14.93 -11.62
N ASP A 41 -13.87 -15.65 -11.61
CA ASP A 41 -12.53 -15.03 -11.61
C ASP A 41 -12.31 -14.15 -12.84
N ALA A 42 -12.72 -14.61 -14.02
CA ALA A 42 -12.64 -13.80 -15.25
C ALA A 42 -13.47 -12.51 -15.14
N VAL A 43 -14.67 -12.57 -14.55
CA VAL A 43 -15.52 -11.39 -14.33
C VAL A 43 -14.91 -10.44 -13.30
N LEU A 44 -14.38 -10.98 -12.20
CA LEU A 44 -13.71 -10.18 -11.16
C LEU A 44 -12.46 -9.47 -11.69
N LEU A 45 -11.72 -10.09 -12.60
CA LEU A 45 -10.59 -9.45 -13.29
C LEU A 45 -11.04 -8.26 -14.16
N VAL A 46 -12.18 -8.36 -14.86
CA VAL A 46 -12.74 -7.26 -15.64
C VAL A 46 -13.17 -6.10 -14.73
N ILE A 47 -13.80 -6.41 -13.59
CA ILE A 47 -14.20 -5.41 -12.59
C ILE A 47 -12.97 -4.74 -11.99
N ALA A 48 -11.95 -5.52 -11.59
CA ALA A 48 -10.71 -5.02 -11.03
C ALA A 48 -9.96 -4.10 -12.00
N GLN A 49 -9.94 -4.45 -13.29
CA GLN A 49 -9.34 -3.60 -14.32
C GLN A 49 -10.13 -2.29 -14.49
N THR A 50 -11.45 -2.35 -14.50
CA THR A 50 -12.30 -1.15 -14.59
C THR A 50 -12.11 -0.23 -13.39
N PHE A 51 -11.99 -0.80 -12.19
CA PHE A 51 -11.66 -0.06 -10.98
C PHE A 51 -10.27 0.60 -11.10
N MET A 52 -9.26 -0.15 -11.56
CA MET A 52 -7.92 0.37 -11.83
C MET A 52 -7.96 1.57 -12.78
N ASP A 53 -8.64 1.41 -13.92
CA ASP A 53 -8.76 2.44 -14.96
C ASP A 53 -9.43 3.71 -14.42
N SER A 54 -10.39 3.56 -13.51
CA SER A 54 -11.06 4.66 -12.81
C SER A 54 -10.15 5.42 -11.84
N CYS A 55 -9.08 4.80 -11.34
CA CYS A 55 -8.08 5.44 -10.50
C CYS A 55 -6.93 6.09 -11.29
N THR A 56 -6.85 5.89 -12.61
CA THR A 56 -5.80 6.48 -13.43
C THR A 56 -6.13 7.90 -13.88
N ILE A 57 -5.10 8.78 -13.89
CA ILE A 57 -5.21 10.15 -14.43
C ILE A 57 -5.16 10.14 -15.96
N ALA A 58 -4.60 9.08 -16.57
CA ALA A 58 -4.45 8.98 -18.03
C ALA A 58 -5.82 8.85 -18.73
N ASP A 59 -6.02 9.65 -19.78
CA ASP A 59 -7.22 9.55 -20.61
C ASP A 59 -7.33 8.21 -21.31
N HIS A 60 -8.55 7.68 -21.31
CA HIS A 60 -8.86 6.38 -21.87
C HIS A 60 -9.03 6.51 -23.40
N LYS A 61 -7.95 6.29 -24.16
CA LYS A 61 -8.04 6.24 -25.63
C LYS A 61 -8.58 4.88 -26.07
N LEU A 62 -9.88 4.83 -26.33
CA LEU A 62 -10.54 3.65 -26.89
C LEU A 62 -10.39 3.66 -28.42
N GLY A 63 -9.89 2.55 -28.95
CA GLY A 63 -9.76 2.30 -30.39
C GLY A 63 -10.42 0.98 -30.78
N ARG A 64 -10.52 0.70 -32.09
CA ARG A 64 -11.14 -0.53 -32.63
C ARG A 64 -10.50 -1.83 -32.12
N ASP A 65 -9.25 -1.79 -31.67
CA ASP A 65 -8.51 -2.94 -31.13
C ASP A 65 -8.59 -3.05 -29.59
N SER A 66 -9.44 -2.23 -28.95
CA SER A 66 -9.61 -2.29 -27.49
C SER A 66 -10.36 -3.56 -27.10
N PRO A 67 -9.87 -4.30 -26.07
CA PRO A 67 -10.55 -5.48 -25.55
C PRO A 67 -12.02 -5.18 -25.24
N ILE A 68 -12.95 -6.09 -25.59
CA ILE A 68 -14.40 -5.90 -25.43
C ILE A 68 -14.78 -5.52 -23.99
N ASN A 69 -14.07 -6.08 -23.01
CA ASN A 69 -14.27 -5.79 -21.60
C ASN A 69 -14.00 -4.32 -21.22
N LYS A 70 -13.15 -3.62 -21.98
CA LYS A 70 -12.93 -2.17 -21.80
C LYS A 70 -14.05 -1.32 -22.39
N LEU A 71 -14.74 -1.82 -23.42
CA LEU A 71 -15.88 -1.13 -24.03
C LEU A 71 -17.12 -1.18 -23.13
N LEU A 72 -17.28 -2.23 -22.32
CA LEU A 72 -18.42 -2.39 -21.40
C LEU A 72 -18.53 -1.20 -20.43
N TYR A 73 -17.41 -0.73 -19.89
CA TYR A 73 -17.39 0.32 -18.86
C TYR A 73 -16.81 1.65 -19.35
N ALA A 74 -16.44 1.74 -20.62
CA ALA A 74 -15.91 2.93 -21.27
C ALA A 74 -16.70 4.21 -20.95
N ARG A 75 -18.04 4.12 -20.99
CA ARG A 75 -18.93 5.26 -20.76
C ARG A 75 -18.99 5.70 -19.30
N ASP A 76 -18.78 4.77 -18.38
CA ASP A 76 -18.94 5.01 -16.94
C ASP A 76 -17.61 5.38 -16.26
N ILE A 77 -16.47 5.01 -16.84
CA ILE A 77 -15.12 5.37 -16.36
C ILE A 77 -14.96 6.87 -16.07
N PRO A 78 -15.37 7.81 -16.94
CA PRO A 78 -15.25 9.24 -16.64
C PRO A 78 -15.99 9.67 -15.37
N ARG A 79 -17.17 9.09 -15.12
CA ARG A 79 -17.93 9.34 -13.89
C ARG A 79 -17.22 8.75 -12.67
N TYR A 80 -16.67 7.54 -12.78
CA TYR A 80 -15.92 6.93 -11.68
C TYR A 80 -14.64 7.71 -11.34
N LYS A 81 -13.93 8.23 -12.35
CA LYS A 81 -12.79 9.13 -12.14
C LYS A 81 -13.18 10.36 -11.32
N GLN A 82 -14.29 11.01 -11.64
CA GLN A 82 -14.79 12.15 -10.84
C GLN A 82 -15.12 11.75 -9.40
N MET A 83 -15.65 10.55 -9.17
CA MET A 83 -15.90 10.04 -7.81
C MET A 83 -14.60 9.82 -7.04
N VAL A 84 -13.58 9.25 -7.68
CA VAL A 84 -12.25 9.03 -7.09
C VAL A 84 -11.57 10.38 -6.77
N GLU A 85 -11.66 11.35 -7.67
CA GLU A 85 -11.12 12.70 -7.45
C GLU A 85 -11.78 13.39 -6.25
N ARG A 86 -13.11 13.30 -6.13
CA ARG A 86 -13.86 13.82 -4.98
C ARG A 86 -13.48 13.11 -3.69
N TYR A 87 -13.41 11.78 -3.71
CA TYR A 87 -13.00 10.98 -2.54
C TYR A 87 -11.65 11.44 -1.97
N TYR A 88 -10.64 11.61 -2.82
CA TYR A 88 -9.33 12.10 -2.36
C TYR A 88 -9.34 13.60 -2.02
N ALA A 89 -10.24 14.40 -2.59
CA ALA A 89 -10.42 15.79 -2.19
C ALA A 89 -11.01 15.90 -0.78
N ASP A 90 -12.02 15.09 -0.47
CA ASP A 90 -12.68 15.05 0.83
C ASP A 90 -11.71 14.56 1.92
N ILE A 91 -10.89 13.54 1.64
CA ILE A 91 -9.84 13.08 2.58
C ILE A 91 -8.86 14.21 2.90
N ARG A 92 -8.44 14.99 1.90
CA ARG A 92 -7.51 16.12 2.13
C ARG A 92 -8.12 17.24 2.97
N GLN A 93 -9.45 17.37 2.96
CA GLN A 93 -10.17 18.36 3.76
C GLN A 93 -10.56 17.82 5.14
N THR A 94 -10.39 16.52 5.37
CA THR A 94 -10.66 15.89 6.66
C THR A 94 -9.63 16.38 7.67
N ILE A 95 -10.07 16.63 8.90
CA ILE A 95 -9.19 17.03 9.99
C ILE A 95 -8.17 15.90 10.23
N SER A 96 -6.88 16.25 10.22
CA SER A 96 -5.82 15.30 10.52
C SER A 96 -6.03 14.71 11.91
N ALA A 97 -5.97 13.37 12.01
CA ALA A 97 -5.95 12.70 13.30
C ALA A 97 -4.72 13.16 14.09
N SER A 98 -4.90 13.36 15.39
CA SER A 98 -3.79 13.63 16.30
C SER A 98 -2.94 12.36 16.52
N ASP A 99 -1.67 12.55 16.87
CA ASP A 99 -0.79 11.44 17.23
C ASP A 99 -1.36 10.60 18.39
N GLN A 100 -2.05 11.26 19.32
CA GLN A 100 -2.70 10.58 20.44
C GLN A 100 -3.81 9.64 19.98
N GLU A 101 -4.68 10.07 19.06
CA GLU A 101 -5.75 9.25 18.51
C GLU A 101 -5.19 8.08 17.69
N MET A 102 -4.16 8.34 16.88
CA MET A 102 -3.48 7.31 16.09
C MET A 102 -2.87 6.25 16.99
N ASN A 103 -2.09 6.65 18.01
CA ASN A 103 -1.47 5.73 18.96
C ASN A 103 -2.50 4.94 19.76
N SER A 104 -3.61 5.58 20.14
CA SER A 104 -4.70 4.91 20.86
C SER A 104 -5.35 3.83 20.00
N ALA A 105 -5.66 4.14 18.73
CA ALA A 105 -6.22 3.18 17.77
C ALA A 105 -5.26 2.01 17.49
N LEU A 106 -3.97 2.30 17.30
CA LEU A 106 -2.94 1.26 17.09
C LEU A 106 -2.76 0.37 18.33
N ALA A 107 -2.77 0.93 19.54
CA ALA A 107 -2.66 0.17 20.78
C ALA A 107 -3.91 -0.70 21.03
N GLU A 108 -5.09 -0.23 20.64
CA GLU A 108 -6.31 -1.03 20.68
C GLU A 108 -6.24 -2.20 19.70
N LEU A 109 -5.87 -1.96 18.44
CA LEU A 109 -5.67 -3.02 17.45
C LEU A 109 -4.63 -4.03 17.92
N SER A 110 -3.48 -3.57 18.43
CA SER A 110 -2.43 -4.46 18.93
C SER A 110 -2.91 -5.34 20.07
N ARG A 111 -3.78 -4.84 20.96
CA ARG A 111 -4.35 -5.65 22.04
C ARG A 111 -5.32 -6.69 21.51
N ASN A 112 -6.22 -6.29 20.60
CA ASN A 112 -7.25 -7.17 20.04
C ASN A 112 -6.65 -8.38 19.31
N TYR A 113 -5.54 -8.19 18.60
CA TYR A 113 -4.90 -9.25 17.80
C TYR A 113 -3.66 -9.89 18.46
N SER A 114 -3.30 -9.50 19.69
CA SER A 114 -2.08 -9.96 20.38
C SER A 114 -1.97 -11.49 20.56
N GLY A 115 -3.10 -12.19 20.61
CA GLY A 115 -3.16 -13.64 20.75
C GLY A 115 -3.39 -14.41 19.44
N GLU A 116 -3.67 -13.73 18.33
CA GLU A 116 -4.00 -14.38 17.06
C GLU A 116 -2.76 -14.70 16.21
N LEU A 117 -1.65 -14.01 16.47
CA LEU A 117 -0.41 -14.14 15.71
C LEU A 117 0.62 -15.01 16.45
N ASN A 118 1.18 -16.00 15.77
CA ASN A 118 2.27 -16.80 16.32
C ASN A 118 3.62 -16.12 16.07
N SER A 119 3.99 -15.22 16.98
CA SER A 119 5.25 -14.47 16.92
C SER A 119 6.50 -15.35 16.89
N MET A 120 6.45 -16.53 17.51
CA MET A 120 7.60 -17.43 17.56
C MET A 120 7.90 -18.06 16.20
N VAL A 121 6.85 -18.50 15.49
CA VAL A 121 6.99 -19.04 14.13
C VAL A 121 7.44 -17.93 13.16
N ALA A 122 6.84 -16.74 13.25
CA ALA A 122 7.26 -15.60 12.44
C ALA A 122 8.74 -15.24 12.67
N LEU A 123 9.19 -15.21 13.92
CA LEU A 123 10.59 -14.94 14.27
C LEU A 123 11.53 -16.02 13.74
N HIS A 124 11.12 -17.30 13.84
CA HIS A 124 11.90 -18.40 13.30
C HIS A 124 12.09 -18.28 11.77
N GLU A 125 11.03 -17.98 11.03
CA GLU A 125 11.13 -17.75 9.57
C GLU A 125 12.00 -16.54 9.24
N LEU A 126 11.86 -15.44 9.99
CA LEU A 126 12.71 -14.24 9.81
C LEU A 126 14.19 -14.55 10.05
N TYR A 127 14.50 -15.33 11.08
CA TYR A 127 15.88 -15.69 11.42
C TYR A 127 16.57 -16.49 10.30
N LYS A 128 15.83 -17.32 9.55
CA LYS A 128 16.36 -18.00 8.36
C LYS A 128 16.88 -17.02 7.32
N TYR A 129 16.15 -15.92 7.07
CA TYR A 129 16.59 -14.88 6.14
C TYR A 129 17.77 -14.08 6.68
N ILE A 130 17.78 -13.75 7.97
CA ILE A 130 18.89 -13.03 8.62
C ILE A 130 20.19 -13.84 8.49
N ASN A 131 20.15 -15.13 8.79
CA ASN A 131 21.34 -15.99 8.65
C ASN A 131 21.78 -16.13 7.19
N LYS A 132 20.84 -16.23 6.25
CA LYS A 132 21.15 -16.34 4.82
C LYS A 132 21.91 -15.12 4.29
N TYR A 133 21.59 -13.93 4.78
CA TYR A 133 22.20 -12.67 4.34
C TYR A 133 23.06 -12.01 5.42
N TYR A 134 23.58 -12.81 6.37
CA TYR A 134 24.25 -12.30 7.57
C TYR A 134 25.36 -11.30 7.26
N ASP A 135 26.25 -11.63 6.32
CA ASP A 135 27.37 -10.75 5.96
C ASP A 135 26.91 -9.42 5.35
N GLN A 136 25.84 -9.43 4.54
CA GLN A 136 25.29 -8.22 3.93
C GLN A 136 24.60 -7.35 4.99
N VAL A 137 23.84 -7.96 5.90
CA VAL A 137 23.20 -7.26 7.02
C VAL A 137 24.27 -6.69 7.97
N SER A 138 25.30 -7.48 8.30
CA SER A 138 26.40 -7.05 9.16
C SER A 138 27.21 -5.92 8.54
N ALA A 139 27.53 -6.00 7.25
CA ALA A 139 28.21 -4.94 6.52
C ALA A 139 27.37 -3.65 6.43
N ALA A 140 26.06 -3.77 6.20
CA ALA A 140 25.15 -2.63 6.23
C ALA A 140 25.12 -2.00 7.63
N LEU A 141 24.98 -2.79 8.70
CA LEU A 141 25.01 -2.31 10.08
C LEU A 141 26.35 -1.66 10.46
N ALA A 142 27.47 -2.16 9.92
CA ALA A 142 28.79 -1.57 10.14
C ALA A 142 28.98 -0.25 9.37
N TYR A 143 28.39 -0.12 8.19
CA TYR A 143 28.40 1.11 7.38
C TYR A 143 27.46 2.19 7.92
N TRP A 144 26.42 1.79 8.68
CA TRP A 144 25.55 2.68 9.44
C TRP A 144 25.89 2.62 10.94
N PRO A 145 27.04 3.16 11.39
CA PRO A 145 27.32 3.21 12.81
C PRO A 145 26.29 4.14 13.45
N GLN A 146 25.31 3.59 14.16
CA GLN A 146 24.40 4.38 15.00
C GLN A 146 24.67 4.07 16.47
N PRO A 147 25.49 4.89 17.17
CA PRO A 147 25.58 4.83 18.63
C PRO A 147 24.60 5.74 19.38
N GLN A 148 23.60 6.43 18.78
CA GLN A 148 22.89 7.49 19.54
C GLN A 148 21.36 7.63 19.46
N TRP A 149 20.60 6.84 18.71
CA TRP A 149 19.11 7.01 18.67
C TRP A 149 18.28 5.85 19.26
N VAL A 150 18.90 4.96 20.03
CA VAL A 150 18.20 3.91 20.79
C VAL A 150 18.81 3.98 22.18
N ILE A 151 18.24 4.62 23.19
CA ILE A 151 17.05 4.24 23.95
C ILE A 151 16.55 5.49 24.70
N SER A 152 15.46 6.11 24.26
CA SER A 152 14.54 6.80 25.19
C SER A 152 13.32 5.89 25.39
N TYR A 153 13.56 4.71 25.97
CA TYR A 153 12.50 3.93 26.60
C TYR A 153 12.13 4.63 27.90
N THR A 154 11.18 5.55 27.82
CA THR A 154 10.26 5.80 28.93
C THR A 154 8.87 5.99 28.33
N SER A 155 8.08 4.92 28.41
CA SER A 155 6.64 4.85 28.13
C SER A 155 6.22 4.82 26.66
N LEU A 156 6.21 3.62 26.05
CA LEU A 156 5.12 3.04 25.23
C LEU A 156 5.63 1.72 24.61
N PRO A 157 4.91 0.59 24.72
CA PRO A 157 5.22 -0.59 23.94
C PRO A 157 4.57 -0.46 22.55
N ALA A 158 5.29 -0.91 21.51
CA ALA A 158 4.90 -0.97 20.09
C ALA A 158 5.10 0.33 19.28
N VAL A 159 6.25 0.43 18.60
CA VAL A 159 6.41 0.63 17.15
C VAL A 159 7.92 0.48 16.86
N ILE A 160 8.36 -0.68 16.36
CA ILE A 160 9.64 -0.77 15.66
C ILE A 160 9.33 -0.60 14.17
N LEU A 161 9.29 0.65 13.71
CA LEU A 161 9.42 1.01 12.31
C LEU A 161 10.90 1.23 12.03
N CYS A 162 11.61 0.20 11.60
CA CYS A 162 12.93 0.36 10.99
C CYS A 162 13.08 -0.59 9.80
N LEU A 163 12.75 -0.11 8.61
CA LEU A 163 13.30 -0.63 7.35
C LEU A 163 13.78 0.57 6.52
N PRO A 164 15.11 0.77 6.37
CA PRO A 164 15.63 1.48 5.22
C PRO A 164 16.11 0.46 4.18
N PHE A 165 15.44 0.49 3.03
CA PHE A 165 15.91 -0.06 1.77
C PHE A 165 16.84 0.99 1.15
N ILE A 166 18.12 0.70 0.93
CA ILE A 166 18.99 1.56 0.09
C ILE A 166 19.83 0.66 -0.81
N ASP A 167 19.34 0.49 -2.04
CA ASP A 167 20.15 0.15 -3.21
C ASP A 167 20.73 1.45 -3.77
N SER A 168 22.04 1.45 -4.00
CA SER A 168 22.84 2.59 -4.40
C SER A 168 22.84 2.75 -5.91
N SER A 169 21.83 3.41 -6.49
CA SER A 169 21.90 3.99 -7.86
C SER A 169 20.77 4.96 -8.24
N SER A 170 19.99 5.49 -7.29
CA SER A 170 18.99 6.52 -7.63
C SER A 170 18.82 7.53 -6.49
N PRO A 171 18.71 8.84 -6.76
CA PRO A 171 18.49 9.85 -5.73
C PRO A 171 17.17 9.54 -5.02
N VAL A 172 17.31 9.27 -3.72
CA VAL A 172 16.24 8.91 -2.80
C VAL A 172 15.36 10.13 -2.58
N SER A 173 14.33 10.29 -3.42
CA SER A 173 13.17 11.08 -3.03
C SER A 173 12.53 10.40 -1.82
N CYS A 174 12.40 11.17 -0.75
CA CYS A 174 11.67 10.82 0.46
C CYS A 174 10.29 10.27 0.09
N TRP A 175 10.03 8.98 0.29
CA TRP A 175 8.73 8.36 -0.05
C TRP A 175 7.72 8.38 1.10
N ILE A 176 7.92 9.24 2.10
CA ILE A 176 6.86 9.72 3.00
C ILE A 176 7.16 11.21 3.28
N CYS A 177 6.34 12.09 2.71
CA CYS A 177 6.32 13.55 2.90
C CYS A 177 7.54 14.36 2.40
N GLU A 178 7.48 14.80 1.14
CA GLU A 178 7.43 16.22 0.72
C GLU A 178 6.91 16.33 -0.72
#